data_AF-A0A4Y2P4G1-F1
#
_entry.id   AF-A0A4Y2P4G1-F1
#
_cell.length_a   1.000
_cell.length_b   1.000
_cell.length_c   1.000
_cell.angle_alpha   90.00
_cell.angle_beta   90.00
_cell.angle_gamma   90.00
#
_symmetry.space_group_name_H-M   'P 1'
#
loop_
_entity.id
_entity.type
_entity.pdbx_description
1 polymer ?
#
loop_
_entity_poly.entity_id
_entity_poly.type
_entity_poly.pdbx_seq_one_letter_code
_entity_poly.pdbx_strand_id
1 'polypeptide(L)'
;MNYDRCISCNATRAKSQDLRYFRFPKDEERCKAWILACNLESLLSVPSSVMYKKYRICSQHFQDHDYTSTTKQRLKSTACPSKFESLEDSIIISELQEGLKNKLANECVTGGETADFSKASDVLECDDVENMRVLTSTPKRRPNFTE
;
A
#
# COMPACT_ATOMS: atom_id res chain seq x y z
N MET A 1 2.19 -33.84 15.62
CA MET A 1 1.79 -32.41 15.57
C MET A 1 1.89 -31.95 14.12
N ASN A 2 0.79 -31.45 13.55
CA ASN A 2 0.69 -31.09 12.14
C ASN A 2 1.33 -29.71 11.91
N TYR A 3 2.55 -29.70 11.37
CA TYR A 3 3.35 -28.49 11.09
C TYR A 3 3.10 -27.91 9.69
N ASP A 4 2.01 -28.33 9.04
CA ASP A 4 1.70 -28.14 7.63
C ASP A 4 0.53 -27.18 7.39
N ARG A 5 0.16 -26.41 8.42
CA ARG A 5 -1.01 -25.54 8.43
C ARG A 5 -0.67 -24.09 8.79
N CYS A 6 -1.33 -23.14 8.13
CA CYS A 6 -1.30 -21.73 8.47
C CYS A 6 -2.10 -21.46 9.76
N ILE A 7 -1.51 -20.74 10.71
CA ILE A 7 -2.16 -20.39 11.98
C ILE A 7 -3.29 -19.37 11.82
N SER A 8 -3.23 -18.50 10.81
CA SER A 8 -4.23 -17.43 10.62
C SER A 8 -5.44 -17.90 9.81
N CYS A 9 -5.23 -18.49 8.63
CA CYS A 9 -6.34 -18.90 7.74
C CYS A 9 -6.61 -20.42 7.72
N ASN A 10 -5.93 -21.21 8.55
CA ASN A 10 -6.09 -22.67 8.64
C ASN A 10 -5.81 -23.44 7.33
N ALA A 11 -5.27 -22.76 6.30
CA ALA A 11 -4.85 -23.37 5.04
C ALA A 11 -3.81 -24.47 5.28
N THR A 12 -3.94 -25.59 4.57
CA THR A 12 -3.04 -26.74 4.69
C THR A 12 -2.30 -26.98 3.39
N ARG A 13 -1.08 -27.53 3.48
CA ARG A 13 -0.28 -27.89 2.30
C ARG A 13 -1.01 -28.81 1.33
N ALA A 14 -1.91 -29.67 1.83
CA ALA A 14 -2.70 -30.56 0.99
C ALA A 14 -3.72 -29.82 0.11
N LYS A 15 -4.38 -28.78 0.64
CA LYS A 15 -5.43 -28.03 -0.07
C LYS A 15 -4.88 -26.82 -0.84
N SER A 16 -3.76 -26.26 -0.38
CA SER A 16 -3.19 -25.04 -0.93
C SER A 16 -1.71 -25.26 -1.20
N GLN A 17 -1.43 -26.04 -2.24
CA GLN A 17 -0.08 -26.45 -2.66
C GLN A 17 0.74 -25.28 -3.23
N ASP A 18 0.06 -24.30 -3.81
CA ASP A 18 0.69 -23.10 -4.39
C ASP A 18 1.20 -22.12 -3.33
N LEU A 19 0.69 -22.24 -2.09
CA LEU A 19 1.11 -21.38 -0.99
C LEU A 19 2.44 -21.87 -0.38
N ARG A 20 3.29 -20.91 -0.02
CA ARG A 20 4.47 -21.16 0.82
C ARG A 20 4.10 -20.97 2.28
N TYR A 21 4.74 -21.73 3.17
CA TYR A 21 4.46 -21.71 4.60
C TYR A 21 5.73 -21.36 5.35
N PHE A 22 5.77 -20.17 5.93
CA PHE A 22 6.92 -19.62 6.62
C PHE A 22 6.85 -19.89 8.12
N ARG A 23 8.01 -20.14 8.73
CA ARG A 23 8.12 -20.30 10.18
C ARG A 23 8.13 -18.93 10.84
N PHE A 24 7.67 -18.87 12.09
CA PHE A 24 7.91 -17.71 12.93
C PHE A 24 9.41 -17.44 13.08
N PRO A 25 9.84 -16.18 13.26
CA PRO A 25 11.22 -15.83 13.56
C PRO A 25 11.72 -16.50 14.86
N LYS A 26 13.02 -16.79 14.94
CA LYS A 26 13.66 -17.21 16.20
C LYS A 26 13.91 -16.05 17.16
N ASP A 27 14.07 -14.86 16.59
CA ASP A 27 14.19 -13.61 17.35
C ASP A 27 12.89 -13.32 18.10
N GLU A 28 12.99 -12.99 19.39
CA GLU A 28 11.80 -12.84 20.25
C GLU A 28 10.97 -11.61 19.89
N GLU A 29 11.61 -10.46 19.65
CA GLU A 29 10.92 -9.22 19.33
C GLU A 29 10.18 -9.35 18.01
N ARG A 30 10.84 -9.91 17.00
CA ARG A 30 10.24 -10.15 15.69
C ARG A 30 9.15 -11.21 15.73
N CYS A 31 9.30 -12.23 16.58
CA CYS A 31 8.25 -13.21 16.82
C CYS A 31 7.01 -12.55 17.45
N LYS A 32 7.19 -11.69 18.46
CA LYS A 32 6.10 -10.93 19.07
C LYS A 32 5.40 -10.02 18.05
N ALA A 33 6.15 -9.34 17.20
CA ALA A 33 5.58 -8.53 16.12
C ALA A 33 4.69 -9.36 15.18
N TRP A 34 5.13 -10.55 14.78
CA TRP A 34 4.30 -11.46 13.97
C TRP A 34 3.05 -11.96 14.72
N ILE A 35 3.15 -12.22 16.02
CA ILE A 35 2.01 -12.64 16.85
C ILE A 35 0.95 -11.53 16.92
N LEU A 36 1.37 -10.30 17.17
CA LEU A 36 0.49 -9.13 17.22
C LEU A 36 -0.16 -8.88 15.87
N ALA A 37 0.62 -8.94 14.78
CA ALA A 37 0.08 -8.75 13.44
C ALA A 37 -0.98 -9.80 13.08
N CYS A 38 -0.87 -11.02 13.62
CA CYS A 38 -1.88 -12.06 13.44
C CYS A 38 -3.08 -11.98 14.40
N ASN A 39 -3.15 -10.97 15.28
CA ASN A 39 -4.17 -10.87 16.35
C ASN A 39 -4.21 -12.13 17.23
N LEU A 40 -3.02 -12.62 17.62
CA LEU A 40 -2.86 -13.82 18.44
C LEU A 40 -2.31 -13.47 19.82
N GLU A 41 -2.86 -12.46 20.51
CA GLU A 41 -2.30 -11.96 21.78
C GLU A 41 -2.17 -13.05 22.84
N SER A 42 -3.05 -14.06 22.81
CA SER A 42 -2.99 -15.23 23.68
C SER A 42 -1.67 -16.02 23.59
N LEU A 43 -0.91 -15.88 22.50
CA LEU A 43 0.36 -16.56 22.27
C LEU A 43 1.59 -15.70 22.61
N LEU A 44 1.43 -14.47 23.11
CA LEU A 44 2.55 -13.60 23.46
C LEU A 44 3.43 -14.15 24.60
N SER A 45 2.85 -14.98 25.47
CA SER A 45 3.57 -15.68 26.54
C SER A 45 4.36 -16.89 26.04
N VAL A 46 4.13 -17.34 24.80
CA VAL A 46 4.78 -18.51 24.21
C VAL A 46 6.17 -18.12 23.68
N PRO A 47 7.23 -18.85 24.04
CA PRO A 47 8.59 -18.52 23.60
C PRO A 47 8.76 -18.71 22.09
N SER A 48 9.60 -17.87 21.47
CA SER A 48 9.86 -17.87 20.03
C SER A 48 10.34 -19.23 19.51
N SER A 49 11.07 -19.99 20.34
CA SER A 49 11.56 -21.34 20.00
C SER A 49 10.41 -22.34 19.77
N VAL A 50 9.33 -22.23 20.54
CA VAL A 50 8.11 -23.03 20.37
C VAL A 50 7.36 -22.55 19.14
N MET A 51 7.25 -21.22 18.97
CA MET A 51 6.58 -20.63 17.82
C MET A 51 7.22 -21.05 16.50
N TYR A 52 8.55 -20.95 16.41
CA TYR A 52 9.36 -21.39 15.27
C TYR A 52 9.14 -22.86 14.91
N LYS A 53 9.01 -23.75 15.92
CA LYS A 53 8.84 -25.18 15.68
C LYS A 53 7.41 -25.50 15.23
N LYS A 54 6.40 -24.99 15.95
CA LYS A 54 5.01 -25.45 15.85
C LYS A 54 4.18 -24.76 14.79
N TYR A 55 4.35 -23.45 14.58
CA TYR A 55 3.39 -22.66 13.81
C TYR A 55 3.95 -22.12 12.49
N ARG A 56 3.07 -21.91 11.52
CA ARG A 56 3.40 -21.37 10.21
C ARG A 56 2.40 -20.29 9.80
N ILE A 57 2.85 -19.37 8.95
CA ILE A 57 2.00 -18.41 8.24
C ILE A 57 2.19 -18.64 6.75
N CYS A 58 1.09 -18.70 5.98
CA CYS A 58 1.18 -18.89 4.54
C CYS A 58 1.54 -17.58 3.79
N SER A 59 1.98 -17.71 2.54
CA SER A 59 2.44 -16.60 1.69
C SER A 59 1.37 -15.55 1.37
N GLN A 60 0.09 -15.90 1.50
CA GLN A 60 -1.03 -14.97 1.35
C GLN A 60 -0.96 -13.79 2.31
N HIS A 61 -0.37 -13.97 3.50
CA HIS A 61 -0.36 -12.94 4.54
C HIS A 61 0.74 -11.89 4.38
N PHE A 62 1.59 -12.02 3.36
CA PHE A 62 2.73 -11.11 3.12
C PHE A 62 2.57 -10.33 1.81
N GLN A 63 3.10 -9.12 1.78
CA GLN A 63 3.16 -8.26 0.59
C GLN A 63 4.26 -8.69 -0.35
N ASP A 64 4.16 -8.31 -1.63
CA ASP A 64 5.12 -8.74 -2.64
C ASP A 64 6.53 -8.15 -2.38
N HIS A 65 6.59 -6.97 -1.75
CA HIS A 65 7.84 -6.34 -1.32
C HIS A 65 8.49 -6.97 -0.09
N ASP A 66 7.78 -7.83 0.66
CA ASP A 66 8.34 -8.55 1.81
C ASP A 66 9.29 -9.68 1.40
N TYR A 67 9.26 -10.07 0.13
CA TYR A 67 10.07 -11.14 -0.41
C TYR A 67 11.41 -10.63 -0.93
N THR A 68 12.43 -11.48 -0.79
CA THR A 68 13.78 -11.21 -1.34
C THR A 68 13.87 -11.39 -2.86
N SER A 69 12.90 -12.07 -3.46
CA SER A 69 12.84 -12.41 -4.88
C SER A 69 11.38 -12.56 -5.32
N THR A 70 11.13 -12.40 -6.61
CA THR A 70 9.81 -12.59 -7.25
C THR A 70 9.28 -14.01 -7.11
N THR A 71 10.15 -15.00 -6.87
CA THR A 71 9.75 -16.41 -6.65
C THR A 71 9.08 -16.67 -5.30
N LYS A 72 9.01 -15.66 -4.42
CA LYS A 72 8.38 -15.71 -3.08
C LYS A 72 8.84 -16.88 -2.19
N GLN A 73 10.08 -17.32 -2.35
CA GLN A 73 10.65 -18.44 -1.59
C GLN A 73 11.19 -18.05 -0.21
N ARG A 74 11.61 -16.79 -0.05
CA ARG A 74 12.25 -16.29 1.17
C ARG A 74 11.79 -14.88 1.50
N LEU A 75 11.46 -14.66 2.77
CA LEU A 75 11.11 -13.36 3.32
C LEU A 75 12.37 -12.56 3.68
N LYS A 76 12.27 -11.23 3.59
CA LYS A 76 13.26 -10.30 4.13
C LYS A 76 13.29 -10.38 5.66
N SER A 77 14.39 -9.91 6.26
CA SER A 77 14.50 -9.79 7.72
C SER A 77 13.50 -8.79 8.31
N THR A 78 13.06 -7.81 7.52
CA THR A 78 12.07 -6.79 7.92
C THR A 78 10.62 -7.20 7.66
N ALA A 79 10.38 -8.35 7.00
CA ALA A 79 9.04 -8.78 6.64
C ALA A 79 8.18 -9.06 7.88
N CYS A 80 6.95 -8.56 7.86
CA CYS A 80 5.91 -8.78 8.86
C CYS A 80 4.61 -9.14 8.12
N PRO A 81 3.83 -10.15 8.56
CA PRO A 81 2.56 -10.44 7.92
C PRO A 81 1.63 -9.23 8.10
N SER A 82 0.91 -8.85 7.05
CA SER A 82 0.06 -7.65 7.06
C SER A 82 -1.24 -7.81 6.29
N LYS A 83 -1.37 -8.86 5.46
CA LYS A 83 -2.59 -9.12 4.70
C LYS A 83 -3.52 -10.00 5.54
N PHE A 84 -4.36 -9.33 6.31
CA PHE A 84 -5.50 -9.94 6.99
C PHE A 84 -6.74 -9.20 6.48
N GLU A 85 -7.73 -9.95 5.97
CA GLU A 85 -9.03 -9.36 5.65
C GLU A 85 -9.64 -8.91 6.97
N SER A 86 -9.74 -7.60 7.18
CA SER A 86 -10.56 -7.11 8.27
C SER A 86 -12.02 -7.30 7.86
N LEU A 87 -12.84 -7.81 8.78
CA LEU A 87 -14.28 -7.95 8.56
C LEU A 87 -14.97 -6.57 8.38
N GLU A 88 -14.25 -5.48 8.67
CA GLU A 88 -14.71 -4.10 8.51
C GLU A 88 -14.55 -3.61 7.08
N ASP A 89 -13.52 -4.08 6.36
CA ASP A 89 -13.30 -3.70 4.96
C ASP A 89 -14.45 -4.17 4.06
N SER A 90 -15.05 -5.34 4.32
CA SER A 90 -16.17 -5.84 3.52
C SER A 90 -17.44 -4.99 3.71
N ILE A 91 -17.69 -4.48 4.92
CA ILE A 91 -18.84 -3.61 5.21
C ILE A 91 -18.62 -2.24 4.56
N ILE A 92 -17.46 -1.62 4.78
CA ILE A 92 -17.14 -0.29 4.25
C ILE A 92 -17.10 -0.30 2.71
N ILE A 93 -16.52 -1.34 2.09
CA ILE A 93 -16.50 -1.45 0.62
C ILE A 93 -17.93 -1.58 0.06
N SER A 94 -18.82 -2.32 0.74
CA SER A 94 -20.20 -2.46 0.29
C SER A 94 -20.97 -1.13 0.34
N GLU A 95 -20.87 -0.37 1.44
CA GLU A 95 -21.50 0.94 1.59
C GLU A 95 -20.93 1.99 0.61
N LEU A 96 -19.61 1.98 0.38
CA LEU A 96 -18.98 2.90 -0.58
C LEU A 96 -19.38 2.58 -2.02
N GLN A 97 -19.49 1.30 -2.40
CA GLN A 97 -19.92 0.90 -3.75
C GLN A 97 -21.38 1.28 -4.01
N GLU A 98 -22.27 1.14 -3.03
CA GLU A 98 -23.65 1.60 -3.14
C GLU A 98 -23.73 3.12 -3.22
N GLY A 99 -22.93 3.83 -2.42
CA GLY A 99 -22.82 5.29 -2.48
C GLY A 99 -22.35 5.81 -3.85
N LEU A 100 -21.41 5.13 -4.51
CA LEU A 100 -20.94 5.46 -5.87
C LEU A 100 -21.97 5.18 -6.96
N LYS A 101 -22.73 4.07 -6.86
CA LYS A 101 -23.81 3.74 -7.80
C LYS A 101 -24.92 4.80 -7.79
N ASN A 102 -25.28 5.29 -6.60
CA ASN A 102 -26.30 6.33 -6.44
C ASN A 102 -25.85 7.70 -6.98
N LYS A 103 -24.53 7.96 -7.03
CA LYS A 103 -23.93 9.17 -7.60
C LYS A 103 -23.75 9.16 -9.12
N LEU A 104 -23.87 8.01 -9.78
CA LEU A 104 -23.86 7.94 -11.25
C LEU A 104 -25.29 7.97 -11.82
N ALA A 105 -26.31 7.69 -10.99
CA ALA A 105 -27.71 7.67 -11.38
C ALA A 105 -28.40 9.05 -11.32
N ASN A 106 -27.75 10.06 -10.72
CA ASN A 106 -28.28 11.42 -10.56
C ASN A 106 -27.69 12.44 -11.56
N GLU A 107 -26.75 12.05 -12.43
CA GLU A 107 -26.24 12.88 -13.53
C GLU A 107 -26.88 12.49 -14.88
N CYS A 108 -28.21 12.60 -15.01
CA CYS A 108 -28.85 12.58 -16.34
C CYS A 108 -30.25 13.24 -16.36
N VAL A 109 -30.45 14.35 -15.65
CA VAL A 109 -31.65 15.19 -15.82
C VAL A 109 -31.25 16.65 -15.93
N THR A 110 -31.16 17.09 -17.18
CA THR A 110 -31.41 18.42 -17.78
C THR A 110 -30.53 18.46 -19.04
N GLY A 111 -31.01 18.18 -20.25
CA GLY A 111 -32.27 18.63 -20.83
C GLY A 111 -32.05 19.91 -21.64
N GLY A 112 -31.25 19.82 -22.70
CA GLY A 112 -31.34 20.52 -23.99
C GLY A 112 -31.54 22.05 -24.03
N GLU A 113 -30.55 22.74 -24.59
CA GLU A 113 -30.77 23.94 -25.41
C GLU A 113 -29.82 23.88 -26.62
N THR A 114 -30.38 23.71 -27.82
CA THR A 114 -29.66 23.85 -29.08
C THR A 114 -29.57 25.33 -29.43
N ALA A 115 -28.36 25.89 -29.47
CA ALA A 115 -28.11 27.16 -30.12
C ALA A 115 -26.96 26.99 -31.12
N ASP A 116 -27.37 26.84 -32.38
CA ASP A 116 -26.57 27.13 -33.56
C ASP A 116 -26.24 28.62 -33.57
N PHE A 117 -24.97 28.99 -33.69
CA PHE A 117 -24.63 30.24 -34.36
C PHE A 117 -23.26 30.15 -35.00
N SER A 118 -23.27 30.11 -36.33
CA SER A 118 -22.10 30.35 -37.15
C SER A 118 -21.65 31.82 -37.08
N LYS A 119 -20.32 32.00 -36.99
CA LYS A 119 -19.46 32.92 -37.77
C LYS A 119 -19.02 34.27 -37.18
N ALA A 120 -17.70 34.48 -37.38
CA ALA A 120 -16.91 35.71 -37.55
C ALA A 120 -16.75 36.65 -36.33
N SER A 121 -15.51 36.82 -35.83
CA SER A 121 -14.48 37.78 -36.30
C SER A 121 -14.73 39.16 -35.72
N ASP A 122 -13.90 39.61 -34.79
CA ASP A 122 -13.18 40.87 -34.94
C ASP A 122 -12.10 41.05 -33.86
N VAL A 123 -11.00 41.62 -34.36
CA VAL A 123 -9.73 41.94 -33.75
C VAL A 123 -9.87 43.19 -32.89
N LEU A 124 -9.26 43.21 -31.70
CA LEU A 124 -8.73 44.44 -31.12
C LEU A 124 -7.38 44.14 -30.45
N GLU A 125 -6.32 44.57 -31.14
CA GLU A 125 -5.02 44.89 -30.57
C GLU A 125 -5.17 46.05 -29.58
N CYS A 126 -4.43 45.98 -28.46
CA CYS A 126 -3.73 47.16 -27.97
C CYS A 126 -2.43 46.75 -27.28
N ASP A 127 -1.38 47.44 -27.70
CA ASP A 127 0.03 47.25 -27.36
C ASP A 127 0.42 47.70 -25.94
N ASP A 128 1.52 47.08 -25.49
CA ASP A 128 2.62 47.56 -24.65
C ASP A 128 2.35 48.22 -23.28
N VAL A 129 3.08 47.75 -22.25
CA VAL A 129 4.23 48.48 -21.66
C VAL A 129 4.75 47.81 -20.37
N GLU A 130 6.08 47.64 -20.34
CA GLU A 130 7.04 47.55 -19.20
C GLU A 130 7.11 46.34 -18.25
N ASN A 131 7.86 45.34 -18.71
CA ASN A 131 9.22 45.01 -18.25
C ASN A 131 9.73 45.68 -16.93
N MET A 132 9.71 44.94 -15.81
CA MET A 132 10.60 45.18 -14.66
C MET A 132 11.58 44.01 -14.51
N ARG A 133 12.86 44.30 -14.78
CA ARG A 133 14.00 43.39 -14.55
C ARG A 133 14.66 43.67 -13.20
N VAL A 134 15.56 42.76 -12.86
CA VAL A 134 16.75 42.88 -11.99
C VAL A 134 16.45 42.75 -10.47
N LEU A 135 17.14 41.96 -9.63
CA LEU A 135 18.55 41.52 -9.60
C LEU A 135 18.72 40.13 -8.96
N THR A 136 19.39 39.23 -9.67
CA THR A 136 20.05 38.05 -9.11
C THR A 136 21.33 38.50 -8.40
N SER A 137 21.43 38.22 -7.10
CA SER A 137 22.65 38.42 -6.32
C SER A 137 23.37 37.08 -6.16
N THR A 138 24.46 36.89 -6.88
CA THR A 138 25.52 35.92 -6.55
C THR A 138 26.77 36.71 -6.14
N PRO A 139 27.50 36.27 -5.11
CA PRO A 139 28.91 36.67 -4.98
C PRO A 139 29.89 35.50 -5.18
N LYS A 140 31.00 35.89 -5.80
CA LYS A 140 32.17 35.15 -6.30
C LYS A 140 33.02 34.40 -5.25
N ARG A 141 33.81 33.46 -5.79
CA ARG A 141 34.90 32.66 -5.19
C ARG A 141 36.10 33.47 -4.62
N ARG A 142 36.66 32.89 -3.53
CA ARG A 142 38.07 32.68 -3.07
C ARG A 142 39.00 33.86 -2.76
N PRO A 143 39.90 33.67 -1.78
CA PRO A 143 41.30 33.33 -2.13
C PRO A 143 41.95 32.21 -1.28
N ASN A 144 43.06 31.67 -1.80
CA ASN A 144 44.05 30.81 -1.12
C ASN A 144 44.77 31.58 0.00
N PHE A 145 45.24 30.89 1.06
CA PHE A 145 46.61 31.03 1.57
C PHE A 145 46.96 29.85 2.52
N THR A 146 48.24 29.49 2.49
CA THR A 146 48.97 28.40 3.16
C THR A 146 49.10 28.53 4.67
N GLU A 147 49.26 27.42 5.38
CA GLU A 147 50.52 27.00 6.05
C GLU A 147 50.52 25.48 6.27
#